data_AF-A0A1F8F481-F1
#
_entry.id   AF-A0A1F8F481-F1
#
_cell.length_a   1.000
_cell.length_b   1.000
_cell.length_c   1.000
_cell.angle_alpha   90.00
_cell.angle_beta   90.00
_cell.angle_gamma   90.00
#
_symmetry.space_group_name_H-M   'P 1'
#
loop_
_entity.id
_entity.type
_entity.pdbx_description
1 polymer ?
#
loop_
_entity_poly.entity_id
_entity_poly.type
_entity_poly.pdbx_seq_one_letter_code
_entity_poly.pdbx_strand_id
1 'polypeptide(L)'
;MSDHVCPRCCREFSGEQEARFREDQTRQKRLSELKQRFNKESGWESRRTKAEILLTFLFFVPVILYMIFGGLLLILGSVVFDRYLSPLLVVTILITIITSIFWAVGFTRLDKKEKVEFEKWRLEHGI
;
A
#
# COMPACT_ATOMS: atom_id res chain seq x y z
N MET A 1 1.20 22.98 39.64
CA MET A 1 1.18 22.18 38.40
C MET A 1 0.43 20.91 38.72
N SER A 2 -0.68 20.63 38.03
CA SER A 2 -1.46 19.41 38.23
C SER A 2 -1.13 18.44 37.11
N ASP A 3 -0.38 17.38 37.43
CA ASP A 3 -0.02 16.33 36.48
C ASP A 3 -1.26 15.47 36.18
N HIS A 4 -1.51 15.22 34.90
CA HIS A 4 -2.64 14.41 34.45
C HIS A 4 -2.19 12.94 34.31
N VAL A 5 -2.79 12.05 35.08
CA VAL A 5 -2.47 10.62 35.05
C VAL A 5 -3.41 9.90 34.09
N CYS A 6 -2.87 9.19 33.11
CA CYS A 6 -3.68 8.38 32.23
C CYS A 6 -4.27 7.18 33.01
N PRO A 7 -5.60 6.99 33.06
CA PRO A 7 -6.23 5.93 33.85
C PRO A 7 -5.94 4.51 33.35
N ARG A 8 -5.37 4.38 32.14
CA ARG A 8 -5.11 3.09 31.49
C ARG A 8 -3.67 2.60 31.60
N CYS A 9 -2.71 3.51 31.65
CA CYS A 9 -1.28 3.17 31.73
C CYS A 9 -0.57 3.81 32.93
N CYS A 10 -1.29 4.52 33.79
CA CYS A 10 -0.81 5.19 35.01
C CYS A 10 0.42 6.09 34.80
N ARG A 11 0.71 6.50 33.56
CA ARG A 11 1.75 7.48 33.26
C ARG A 11 1.23 8.87 33.55
N GLU A 12 2.07 9.64 34.24
CA GLU A 12 1.93 11.09 34.37
C GLU A 12 2.33 11.73 33.04
N PHE A 13 1.47 12.59 32.53
CA PHE A 13 1.75 13.44 31.39
C PHE A 13 1.67 14.90 31.85
N SER A 14 2.67 15.69 31.47
CA SER A 14 2.68 17.12 31.79
C SER A 14 1.61 17.85 30.98
N GLY A 15 1.09 18.97 31.51
CA GLY A 15 0.16 19.82 30.75
C GLY A 15 0.74 20.32 29.42
N GLU A 16 2.07 20.40 29.31
CA GLU A 16 2.77 20.74 28.07
C GLU A 16 2.70 19.59 27.04
N GLN A 17 2.79 18.32 27.48
CA GLN A 17 2.60 17.16 26.60
C GLN A 17 1.16 17.06 26.11
N GLU A 18 0.18 17.39 26.95
CA GLU A 18 -1.22 17.44 26.54
C GLU A 18 -1.47 18.55 25.50
N ALA A 19 -0.89 19.74 25.70
CA ALA A 19 -0.97 20.83 24.75
C ALA A 19 -0.38 20.44 23.39
N ARG A 20 0.82 19.84 23.36
CA ARG A 20 1.44 19.32 22.13
C ARG A 20 0.58 18.24 21.46
N PHE A 21 -0.01 17.34 22.24
CA PHE A 21 -0.87 16.29 21.70
C PHE A 21 -2.15 16.86 21.07
N ARG A 22 -2.76 17.88 21.69
CA ARG A 22 -3.92 18.60 21.11
C ARG A 22 -3.54 19.37 19.85
N GLU A 23 -2.38 20.02 19.83
CA GLU A 23 -1.87 20.70 18.64
C GLU A 23 -1.63 19.72 17.49
N ASP A 24 -0.99 18.59 17.77
CA ASP A 24 -0.76 17.52 16.79
C ASP A 24 -2.07 16.93 16.26
N GLN A 25 -3.05 16.66 17.14
CA GLN A 25 -4.38 16.23 16.70
C GLN A 25 -5.06 17.26 15.81
N THR A 26 -4.97 18.54 16.16
CA THR A 26 -5.59 19.63 15.39
C THR A 26 -4.91 19.78 14.02
N ARG A 27 -3.59 19.60 13.96
CA ARG A 27 -2.81 19.58 12.73
C ARG A 27 -3.15 18.38 11.86
N GLN A 28 -3.22 17.19 12.43
CA GLN A 28 -3.63 15.98 11.72
C GLN A 28 -5.04 16.11 11.15
N LYS A 29 -5.98 16.67 11.91
CA LYS A 29 -7.35 16.90 11.46
C LYS A 29 -7.38 17.84 10.25
N ARG A 30 -6.70 18.99 10.31
CA ARG A 30 -6.57 19.91 9.16
C ARG A 30 -5.93 19.26 7.94
N LEU A 31 -4.88 18.46 8.13
CA LEU A 31 -4.25 17.71 7.03
C LEU A 31 -5.21 16.69 6.41
N SER A 32 -6.00 15.99 7.23
CA SER A 32 -6.98 15.03 6.74
C SER A 32 -8.09 15.70 5.94
N GLU A 33 -8.57 16.86 6.37
CA GLU A 33 -9.57 17.66 5.65
C GLU A 33 -9.01 18.17 4.31
N LEU A 34 -7.77 18.67 4.28
CA LEU A 34 -7.09 19.09 3.04
C LEU A 34 -6.92 17.93 2.07
N LYS A 35 -6.53 16.75 2.58
CA LYS A 35 -6.36 15.55 1.76
C LYS A 35 -7.70 15.07 1.18
N GLN A 36 -8.79 15.19 1.93
CA GLN A 36 -10.13 14.87 1.45
C GLN A 36 -10.59 15.84 0.35
N ARG A 37 -10.29 17.14 0.48
CA ARG A 37 -10.54 18.13 -0.59
C ARG A 37 -9.73 17.82 -1.84
N PHE A 38 -8.43 17.58 -1.69
CA PHE A 38 -7.56 17.16 -2.79
C PHE A 38 -8.13 15.95 -3.53
N ASN A 39 -8.51 14.89 -2.81
CA ASN A 39 -9.07 13.68 -3.44
C ASN A 39 -10.35 13.96 -4.23
N LYS A 40 -11.22 14.83 -3.69
CA LYS A 40 -12.50 15.19 -4.32
C LYS A 40 -12.32 16.09 -5.55
N GLU A 41 -11.40 17.04 -5.49
CA GLU A 41 -11.19 18.04 -6.55
C GLU A 41 -10.28 17.53 -7.67
N SER A 42 -9.17 16.88 -7.34
CA SER A 42 -8.20 16.36 -8.33
C SER A 42 -8.66 15.06 -8.98
N GLY A 43 -9.62 14.36 -8.36
CA GLY A 43 -10.00 13.00 -8.73
C GLY A 43 -8.87 11.98 -8.55
N TRP A 44 -7.85 12.33 -7.76
CA TRP A 44 -6.66 11.50 -7.52
C TRP A 44 -7.01 10.10 -7.01
N GLU A 45 -7.98 10.01 -6.11
CA GLU A 45 -8.44 8.74 -5.55
C GLU A 45 -8.92 7.78 -6.64
N SER A 46 -9.67 8.27 -7.63
CA SER A 46 -10.10 7.45 -8.77
C SER A 46 -8.92 7.00 -9.65
N ARG A 47 -7.94 7.88 -9.89
CA ARG A 47 -6.74 7.56 -10.68
C ARG A 47 -5.85 6.54 -9.95
N ARG A 48 -5.70 6.70 -8.63
CA ARG A 48 -4.98 5.77 -7.75
C ARG A 48 -5.62 4.40 -7.77
N THR A 49 -6.93 4.29 -7.53
CA THR A 49 -7.64 3.01 -7.54
C THR A 49 -7.54 2.31 -8.90
N LYS A 50 -7.65 3.05 -10.01
CA LYS A 50 -7.44 2.48 -11.36
C LYS A 50 -6.01 1.95 -11.54
N ALA A 51 -5.01 2.69 -11.09
CA ALA A 51 -3.61 2.27 -11.17
C ALA A 51 -3.32 1.05 -10.27
N GLU A 52 -3.90 0.99 -9.06
CA GLU A 52 -3.80 -0.15 -8.14
C GLU A 52 -4.48 -1.40 -8.71
N ILE A 53 -5.67 -1.26 -9.31
CA ILE A 53 -6.35 -2.37 -10.01
C ILE A 53 -5.50 -2.85 -11.19
N LEU A 54 -4.97 -1.93 -11.99
CA LEU A 54 -4.13 -2.29 -13.15
C LEU A 54 -2.84 -3.00 -12.71
N LEU A 55 -2.16 -2.49 -11.68
CA LEU A 55 -0.98 -3.13 -11.08
C LEU A 55 -1.32 -4.52 -10.56
N THR A 56 -2.42 -4.65 -9.81
CA THR A 56 -2.86 -5.93 -9.26
C THR A 56 -3.18 -6.91 -10.39
N PHE A 57 -3.89 -6.48 -11.43
CA PHE A 57 -4.20 -7.31 -12.58
C PHE A 57 -2.94 -7.77 -13.33
N LEU A 58 -2.01 -6.85 -13.62
CA LEU A 58 -0.73 -7.15 -14.28
C LEU A 58 0.12 -8.17 -13.53
N PHE A 59 0.06 -8.17 -12.20
CA PHE A 59 0.89 -9.06 -11.37
C PHE A 59 0.18 -10.35 -10.97
N PHE A 60 -1.13 -10.32 -10.75
CA PHE A 60 -1.89 -11.47 -10.26
C PHE A 60 -2.37 -12.39 -11.39
N VAL A 61 -2.72 -11.83 -12.55
CA VAL A 61 -3.21 -12.63 -13.69
C VAL A 61 -2.15 -13.58 -14.24
N PRO A 62 -0.87 -13.19 -14.43
CA PRO A 62 0.16 -14.13 -14.85
C PRO A 62 0.38 -15.27 -13.85
N VAL A 63 0.26 -14.99 -12.54
CA VAL A 63 0.39 -16.00 -11.49
C VAL A 63 -0.78 -16.99 -11.51
N ILE A 64 -2.02 -16.50 -11.67
CA ILE A 64 -3.19 -17.37 -11.82
C ILE A 64 -3.08 -18.22 -13.09
N LEU A 65 -2.74 -17.60 -14.23
CA LEU A 65 -2.56 -18.34 -15.49
C LEU A 65 -1.49 -19.41 -15.32
N TYR A 66 -0.36 -19.09 -14.71
CA TYR A 66 0.69 -20.05 -14.42
C TYR A 66 0.20 -21.21 -13.53
N MET A 67 -0.58 -20.95 -12.48
CA MET A 67 -1.19 -21.99 -11.64
C MET A 67 -2.16 -22.87 -12.44
N ILE A 68 -2.97 -22.28 -13.33
CA ILE A 68 -3.91 -23.02 -14.18
C ILE A 68 -3.16 -23.90 -15.19
N PHE A 69 -2.18 -23.35 -15.91
CA PHE A 69 -1.36 -24.11 -16.85
C PHE A 69 -0.54 -25.19 -16.15
N GLY A 70 0.05 -24.89 -15.00
CA GLY A 70 0.75 -25.87 -14.15
C GLY A 70 -0.18 -26.98 -13.65
N GLY A 71 -1.42 -26.64 -13.25
CA GLY A 71 -2.46 -27.58 -12.86
C GLY A 71 -2.98 -28.45 -14.00
N LEU A 72 -3.12 -27.90 -15.21
CA LEU A 72 -3.47 -28.68 -16.41
C LEU A 72 -2.34 -29.64 -16.81
N LEU A 73 -1.08 -29.19 -16.73
CA LEU A 73 0.10 -30.02 -16.99
C LEU A 73 0.22 -31.18 -15.98
N LEU A 74 -0.18 -30.94 -14.72
CA LEU A 74 -0.30 -31.96 -13.67
C LEU A 74 -1.29 -33.08 -14.04
N ILE A 75 -2.44 -32.71 -14.60
CA ILE A 75 -3.50 -33.67 -14.99
C ILE A 75 -3.11 -34.47 -16.23
N LEU A 76 -2.36 -33.87 -17.17
CA LEU A 76 -1.93 -34.49 -18.43
C LEU A 76 -0.78 -35.51 -18.29
N GLY A 77 -0.30 -35.75 -17.06
CA GLY A 77 0.42 -36.97 -16.65
C GLY A 77 1.47 -37.50 -17.63
N SER A 78 2.73 -37.16 -17.41
CA SER A 78 3.82 -37.94 -18.03
C SER A 78 5.01 -38.04 -17.10
N VAL A 79 5.81 -39.09 -17.28
CA VAL A 79 7.10 -39.43 -16.64
C VAL A 79 8.11 -38.25 -16.64
N VAL A 80 7.83 -37.23 -17.45
CA VAL A 80 8.52 -35.94 -17.51
C VAL A 80 8.25 -35.13 -16.23
N PHE A 81 7.06 -35.19 -15.65
CA PHE A 81 6.60 -34.36 -14.54
C PHE A 81 7.48 -34.43 -13.28
N ASP A 82 7.90 -35.62 -12.82
CA ASP A 82 8.80 -35.75 -11.67
C ASP A 82 10.15 -35.04 -11.88
N ARG A 83 10.63 -34.98 -13.12
CA ARG A 83 11.86 -34.25 -13.47
C ARG A 83 11.69 -32.73 -13.50
N TYR A 84 10.50 -32.23 -13.84
CA TYR A 84 10.26 -30.80 -14.00
C TYR A 84 9.45 -30.17 -12.85
N LEU A 85 8.92 -30.95 -11.91
CA LEU A 85 8.20 -30.45 -10.73
C LEU A 85 9.08 -29.55 -9.84
N SER A 86 10.31 -29.96 -9.55
CA SER A 86 11.26 -29.15 -8.78
C SER A 86 11.63 -27.84 -9.50
N PRO A 87 12.03 -27.86 -10.79
CA PRO A 87 12.22 -26.65 -11.58
C PRO A 87 10.98 -25.74 -11.62
N LEU A 88 9.78 -26.32 -11.78
CA LEU A 88 8.53 -25.56 -11.75
C LEU A 88 8.34 -24.87 -10.41
N LEU A 89 8.51 -25.57 -9.29
CA LEU A 89 8.37 -24.98 -7.95
C LEU A 89 9.37 -23.85 -7.71
N VAL A 90 10.63 -24.04 -8.10
CA VAL A 90 11.67 -23.01 -8.00
C VAL A 90 11.30 -21.79 -8.84
N VAL A 91 10.89 -21.97 -10.09
CA VAL A 91 10.44 -20.87 -10.97
C VAL A 91 9.21 -20.17 -10.40
N THR A 92 8.27 -20.91 -9.82
CA THR A 92 7.07 -20.34 -9.17
C THR A 92 7.47 -19.44 -8.01
N ILE A 93 8.33 -19.93 -7.11
CA ILE A 93 8.81 -19.18 -5.95
C ILE A 93 9.56 -17.93 -6.40
N LEU A 94 10.43 -18.05 -7.41
CA LEU A 94 11.15 -16.91 -8.00
C LEU A 94 10.20 -15.86 -8.56
N ILE A 95 9.19 -16.28 -9.34
CA ILE A 95 8.18 -15.39 -9.89
C ILE A 95 7.40 -14.72 -8.75
N THR A 96 6.98 -15.46 -7.71
CA THR A 96 6.28 -14.89 -6.56
C THR A 96 7.12 -13.82 -5.87
N ILE A 97 8.40 -14.09 -5.58
CA ILE A 97 9.29 -13.13 -4.94
C ILE A 97 9.45 -11.87 -5.79
N ILE A 98 9.73 -12.03 -7.09
CA ILE A 98 9.87 -10.92 -8.04
C ILE A 98 8.58 -10.09 -8.08
N THR A 99 7.43 -10.76 -8.23
CA THR A 99 6.11 -10.14 -8.28
C THR A 99 5.83 -9.34 -7.00
N SER A 100 6.13 -9.90 -5.82
CA SER A 100 5.97 -9.21 -4.54
C SER A 100 6.87 -7.97 -4.41
N ILE A 101 8.11 -8.04 -4.88
CA ILE A 101 9.03 -6.88 -4.89
C ILE A 101 8.49 -5.79 -5.82
N PHE A 102 8.11 -6.15 -7.05
CA PHE A 102 7.57 -5.19 -8.00
C PHE A 102 6.25 -4.57 -7.52
N TRP A 103 5.41 -5.33 -6.84
CA TRP A 103 4.20 -4.84 -6.20
C TRP A 103 4.53 -3.79 -5.12
N ALA A 104 5.45 -4.10 -4.21
CA ALA A 104 5.89 -3.15 -3.17
C ALA A 104 6.53 -1.88 -3.77
N VAL A 105 7.35 -2.01 -4.83
CA VAL A 105 7.93 -0.86 -5.53
C VAL A 105 6.86 -0.05 -6.27
N GLY A 106 5.86 -0.70 -6.85
CA GLY A 106 4.71 -0.05 -7.49
C GLY A 106 3.91 0.81 -6.51
N PHE A 107 3.57 0.24 -5.35
CA PHE A 107 2.85 0.95 -4.29
C PHE A 107 3.65 2.12 -3.71
N THR A 108 4.94 1.92 -3.41
CA THR A 108 5.78 3.01 -2.90
C THR A 108 5.95 4.14 -3.93
N ARG A 109 5.97 3.84 -5.23
CA ARG A 109 5.97 4.88 -6.28
C ARG A 109 4.64 5.60 -6.38
N LEU A 110 3.51 4.91 -6.24
CA LEU A 110 2.18 5.54 -6.19
C LEU A 110 2.07 6.51 -5.01
N ASP A 111 2.50 6.08 -3.82
CA ASP A 111 2.50 6.94 -2.63
C ASP A 111 3.44 8.16 -2.78
N LYS A 112 4.60 8.00 -3.42
CA LYS A 112 5.49 9.13 -3.73
C LYS A 112 4.83 10.10 -4.72
N LYS A 113 4.16 9.58 -5.77
CA LYS A 113 3.45 10.43 -6.74
C LYS A 113 2.30 11.18 -6.08
N GLU A 114 1.56 10.56 -5.17
CA GLU A 114 0.49 11.21 -4.42
C GLU A 114 1.00 12.40 -3.61
N LYS A 115 2.14 12.24 -2.91
CA LYS A 115 2.74 13.35 -2.16
C LYS A 115 3.10 14.52 -3.06
N VAL A 116 3.70 14.25 -4.22
CA VAL A 116 4.07 15.28 -5.20
C VAL A 116 2.84 15.98 -5.77
N GLU A 117 1.79 15.24 -6.13
CA GLU A 117 0.55 15.81 -6.67
C GLU A 117 -0.22 16.60 -5.63
N PHE A 118 -0.25 16.13 -4.38
CA PHE A 118 -0.83 16.86 -3.26
C PHE A 118 -0.08 18.16 -2.97
N GLU A 119 1.26 18.14 -3.02
CA GLU A 119 2.07 19.33 -2.81
C GLU A 119 1.89 20.36 -3.94
N LYS A 120 1.82 19.90 -5.20
CA LYS A 120 1.47 20.76 -6.34
C LYS A 120 0.09 21.38 -6.19
N TRP A 121 -0.93 20.58 -5.88
CA TRP A 121 -2.29 21.08 -5.69
C TRP A 121 -2.35 22.09 -4.54
N ARG A 122 -1.62 21.85 -3.45
CA ARG A 122 -1.55 22.77 -2.32
C ARG A 122 -0.95 24.12 -2.73
N LEU A 123 0.16 24.11 -3.49
CA LEU A 123 0.80 25.31 -4.01
C LEU A 123 -0.11 26.09 -4.98
N GLU A 124 -0.84 25.40 -5.85
CA GLU A 124 -1.79 26.01 -6.79
C GLU A 124 -2.97 26.70 -6.08
N HIS A 125 -3.37 26.20 -4.90
CA HIS A 125 -4.44 26.77 -4.09
C HIS A 125 -3.93 27.79 -3.05
N GLY A 126 -2.63 28.08 -3.01
CA GLY A 126 -2.02 29.04 -2.08
C GLY A 126 -2.08 28.63 -0.61
N ILE A 127 -2.08 27.32 -0.32
CA ILE A 127 -2.14 26.73 1.03
C ILE A 127 -0.76 26.30 1.52
#